data_AF-A0A817MJ49-F1
#
_entry.id   AF-A0A817MJ49-F1
#
_cell.length_a   1.000
_cell.length_b   1.000
_cell.length_c   1.000
_cell.angle_alpha   90.00
_cell.angle_beta   90.00
_cell.angle_gamma   90.00
#
_symmetry.space_group_name_H-M   'P 1'
#
loop_
_entity.id
_entity.type
_entity.pdbx_description
1 polymer ?
#
loop_
_entity_poly.entity_id
_entity_poly.type
_entity_poly.pdbx_seq_one_letter_code
_entity_poly.pdbx_strand_id
1 'polypeptide(L)'
;MGGRNTYEYIRLNLPGAVPSITSVDRSITKAGGKIVEDEFRYDALSDFQISNNYQLAICSEDCTGVIQKDPVHLSTKIRNRLLSQSASMFIGNGKISVDVLFDLIKNQSKLIHGLVKTDVYPKDRQNFSSCAKISTDDVLSALNNASDSYATQVYLRLLRSIILAYIEQSTSIIDRIYHSWITVFICRLWWTWLQLTDVEEISTEY
;
A
#
# COMPACT_ATOMS: atom_id res chain seq x y z
N MET A 1 -13.89 -8.76 5.87
CA MET A 1 -13.92 -7.29 5.94
C MET A 1 -14.10 -6.77 4.47
N GLY A 2 -13.73 -5.55 4.07
CA GLY A 2 -13.44 -5.05 2.69
C GLY A 2 -13.91 -5.88 1.50
N GLY A 3 -15.23 -5.97 1.36
CA GLY A 3 -15.86 -6.74 0.31
C GLY A 3 -15.56 -6.21 -1.09
N ARG A 4 -16.30 -6.72 -2.08
CA ARG A 4 -16.19 -6.39 -3.50
C ARG A 4 -15.84 -4.93 -3.82
N ASN A 5 -16.38 -3.98 -3.07
CA ASN A 5 -16.17 -2.55 -3.25
C ASN A 5 -14.72 -2.10 -3.01
N THR A 6 -14.02 -2.64 -2.01
CA THR A 6 -12.61 -2.31 -1.75
C THR A 6 -11.70 -2.91 -2.82
N TYR A 7 -12.03 -4.09 -3.32
CA TYR A 7 -11.30 -4.71 -4.43
C TYR A 7 -11.42 -3.91 -5.72
N GLU A 8 -12.65 -3.52 -6.08
CA GLU A 8 -12.90 -2.71 -7.27
C GLU A 8 -12.26 -1.33 -7.15
N TYR A 9 -12.22 -0.73 -5.95
CA TYR A 9 -11.50 0.52 -5.72
C TYR A 9 -10.02 0.43 -6.10
N ILE A 10 -9.29 -0.56 -5.56
CA ILE A 10 -7.86 -0.74 -5.84
C ILE A 10 -7.67 -1.08 -7.32
N ARG A 11 -8.58 -1.84 -7.93
CA ARG A 11 -8.54 -2.16 -9.36
C ARG A 11 -8.70 -0.94 -10.26
N LEU A 12 -9.65 -0.06 -9.92
CA LEU A 12 -9.96 1.16 -10.68
C LEU A 12 -8.86 2.21 -10.52
N ASN A 13 -8.31 2.37 -9.32
CA ASN A 13 -7.32 3.41 -9.02
C ASN A 13 -5.88 2.97 -9.29
N LEU A 14 -5.61 1.67 -9.29
CA LEU A 14 -4.31 1.09 -9.58
C LEU A 14 -4.44 -0.03 -10.62
N PRO A 15 -4.57 0.30 -11.92
CA PRO A 15 -4.75 -0.68 -12.99
C PRO A 15 -3.66 -1.77 -12.95
N GLY A 16 -4.10 -3.02 -12.87
CA GLY A 16 -3.23 -4.20 -12.78
C GLY A 16 -2.57 -4.43 -11.42
N ALA A 17 -2.82 -3.62 -10.38
CA ALA A 17 -2.37 -3.90 -9.00
C ALA A 17 -3.11 -5.10 -8.38
N VAL A 18 -4.32 -5.36 -8.87
CA VAL A 18 -5.11 -6.52 -8.49
C VAL A 18 -5.58 -7.31 -9.72
N PRO A 19 -5.71 -8.65 -9.62
CA PRO A 19 -6.25 -9.46 -10.70
C PRO A 19 -7.63 -8.96 -11.14
N SER A 20 -8.13 -9.46 -12.27
CA SER A 20 -9.54 -9.24 -12.57
C SER A 20 -10.41 -10.11 -11.67
N ILE A 21 -11.67 -9.73 -11.45
CA ILE A 21 -12.65 -10.60 -10.76
C ILE A 21 -12.74 -11.96 -11.43
N THR A 22 -12.67 -12.02 -12.76
CA THR A 22 -12.65 -13.26 -13.52
C THR A 22 -11.43 -14.12 -13.19
N SER A 23 -10.27 -13.49 -12.95
CA SER A 23 -9.05 -14.19 -12.53
C SER A 23 -9.17 -14.72 -11.10
N VAL A 24 -9.79 -13.96 -10.19
CA VAL A 24 -10.04 -14.41 -8.81
C VAL A 24 -11.02 -15.57 -8.80
N ASP A 25 -12.13 -15.46 -9.52
CA ASP A 25 -13.16 -16.49 -9.61
C ASP A 25 -12.62 -17.80 -10.19
N ARG A 26 -11.76 -17.69 -11.22
CA ARG A 26 -11.03 -18.83 -11.79
C ARG A 26 -10.05 -19.45 -10.78
N SER A 27 -9.39 -18.64 -9.95
CA SER A 27 -8.50 -19.14 -8.89
C SER A 27 -9.27 -19.82 -7.74
N ILE A 28 -10.41 -19.27 -7.33
CA ILE A 28 -11.30 -19.87 -6.32
C ILE A 28 -11.82 -21.22 -6.82
N THR A 29 -12.28 -21.26 -8.07
CA THR A 29 -12.74 -22.50 -8.71
C THR A 29 -11.63 -23.53 -8.81
N LYS A 30 -10.40 -23.11 -9.16
CA LYS A 30 -9.21 -23.98 -9.22
C LYS A 30 -8.76 -24.47 -7.85
N ALA A 31 -9.00 -23.70 -6.79
CA ALA A 31 -8.62 -24.05 -5.40
C ALA A 31 -9.53 -25.12 -4.76
N GLY A 32 -10.58 -25.59 -5.45
CA GLY A 32 -11.27 -26.82 -5.06
C GLY A 32 -12.53 -26.65 -4.20
N GLY A 33 -13.13 -25.46 -4.15
CA GLY A 33 -14.52 -25.31 -3.71
C GLY A 33 -14.73 -24.49 -2.43
N LYS A 34 -16.02 -24.21 -2.19
CA LYS A 34 -16.53 -23.35 -1.11
C LYS A 34 -16.00 -23.81 0.24
N ILE A 35 -15.19 -22.96 0.86
CA ILE A 35 -14.92 -23.03 2.30
C ILE A 35 -16.27 -22.89 3.00
N VAL A 36 -16.55 -23.79 3.95
CA VAL A 36 -17.75 -23.69 4.79
C VAL A 36 -17.53 -22.49 5.70
N GLU A 37 -18.50 -21.58 5.70
CA GLU A 37 -18.45 -20.39 6.57
C GLU A 37 -18.30 -20.86 8.04
N ASP A 38 -17.38 -20.25 8.79
CA ASP A 38 -17.02 -20.59 10.18
C ASP A 38 -16.03 -21.77 10.39
N GLU A 39 -15.44 -22.34 9.33
CA GLU A 39 -14.39 -23.37 9.45
C GLU A 39 -13.01 -22.87 8.98
N PHE A 40 -12.06 -22.72 9.90
CA PHE A 40 -10.68 -22.35 9.58
C PHE A 40 -9.78 -23.60 9.47
N ARG A 41 -9.44 -24.00 8.24
CA ARG A 41 -8.62 -25.19 7.94
C ARG A 41 -7.12 -24.94 8.12
N TYR A 42 -6.69 -24.66 9.35
CA TYR A 42 -5.29 -24.37 9.68
C TYR A 42 -4.32 -25.46 9.22
N ASP A 43 -4.63 -26.73 9.46
CA ASP A 43 -3.72 -27.84 9.14
C ASP A 43 -3.48 -27.95 7.62
N ALA A 44 -4.54 -27.82 6.82
CA ALA A 44 -4.43 -27.82 5.37
C ALA A 44 -3.63 -26.61 4.84
N LEU A 45 -3.76 -25.45 5.49
CA LEU A 45 -2.97 -24.26 5.17
C LEU A 45 -1.49 -24.46 5.53
N SER A 46 -1.21 -25.06 6.69
CA SER A 46 0.15 -25.39 7.12
C SER A 46 0.82 -26.38 6.18
N ASP A 47 0.13 -27.47 5.81
CA ASP A 47 0.64 -28.47 4.86
C ASP A 47 0.89 -27.86 3.47
N PHE A 48 0.02 -26.96 3.03
CA PHE A 48 0.18 -26.24 1.77
C PHE A 48 1.39 -25.29 1.79
N GLN A 49 1.62 -24.59 2.90
CA GLN A 49 2.81 -23.74 3.07
C GLN A 49 4.10 -24.55 3.06
N ILE A 50 4.13 -25.67 3.80
CA ILE A 50 5.30 -26.55 3.88
C ILE A 50 5.61 -27.15 2.51
N SER A 51 4.60 -27.69 1.82
CA SER A 51 4.77 -28.32 0.50
C SER A 51 5.23 -27.37 -0.59
N ASN A 52 4.90 -26.08 -0.50
CA ASN A 52 5.31 -25.07 -1.47
C ASN A 52 6.47 -24.19 -0.99
N ASN A 53 7.08 -24.51 0.16
CA ASN A 53 8.18 -23.77 0.77
C ASN A 53 7.86 -22.26 0.99
N TYR A 54 6.63 -21.98 1.43
CA TYR A 54 6.20 -20.61 1.74
C TYR A 54 6.63 -20.22 3.15
N GLN A 55 7.36 -19.11 3.28
CA GLN A 55 7.73 -18.54 4.59
C GLN A 55 6.58 -17.74 5.25
N LEU A 56 5.58 -17.34 4.48
CA LEU A 56 4.46 -16.52 4.96
C LEU A 56 3.24 -16.76 4.06
N ALA A 57 2.06 -17.01 4.64
CA ALA A 57 0.80 -16.95 3.92
C ALA A 57 -0.05 -15.78 4.43
N ILE A 58 -0.54 -14.98 3.49
CA ILE A 58 -1.46 -13.89 3.76
C ILE A 58 -2.86 -14.41 3.42
N CYS A 59 -3.73 -14.50 4.42
CA CYS A 59 -5.13 -14.85 4.20
C CYS A 59 -5.87 -13.64 3.65
N SER A 60 -6.79 -13.86 2.70
CA SER A 60 -7.79 -12.86 2.38
C SER A 60 -8.65 -12.58 3.61
N GLU A 61 -9.32 -11.46 3.58
CA GLU A 61 -9.89 -10.83 4.76
C GLU A 61 -11.34 -11.28 5.05
N ASP A 62 -11.83 -12.20 4.23
CA ASP A 62 -12.92 -13.17 4.45
C ASP A 62 -12.39 -14.61 4.64
N CYS A 63 -11.07 -14.80 4.74
CA CYS A 63 -10.37 -16.09 4.78
C CYS A 63 -10.71 -17.03 3.60
N THR A 64 -11.33 -16.53 2.50
CA THR A 64 -11.75 -17.36 1.37
C THR A 64 -10.64 -17.73 0.39
N GLY A 65 -9.44 -17.14 0.52
CA GLY A 65 -8.30 -17.50 -0.31
C GLY A 65 -6.98 -16.91 0.14
N VAL A 66 -5.89 -17.63 -0.13
CA VAL A 66 -4.51 -17.11 0.00
C VAL A 66 -4.20 -16.37 -1.30
N ILE A 67 -4.15 -15.04 -1.26
CA ILE A 67 -3.81 -14.25 -2.45
C ILE A 67 -2.29 -14.09 -2.49
N GLN A 68 -1.64 -14.85 -3.37
CA GLN A 68 -0.25 -14.63 -3.71
C GLN A 68 -0.14 -13.33 -4.54
N LYS A 69 0.16 -12.22 -3.88
CA LYS A 69 0.68 -11.04 -4.55
C LYS A 69 1.99 -10.67 -3.94
N ASP A 70 2.94 -10.36 -4.81
CA ASP A 70 4.23 -9.82 -4.43
C ASP A 70 4.03 -8.45 -3.74
N PRO A 71 4.25 -8.36 -2.41
CA PRO A 71 4.08 -7.11 -1.67
C PRO A 71 5.12 -6.06 -2.08
N VAL A 72 6.27 -6.49 -2.63
CA VAL A 72 7.27 -5.59 -3.24
C VAL A 72 6.67 -4.89 -4.47
N HIS A 73 5.95 -5.65 -5.30
CA HIS A 73 5.27 -5.10 -6.47
C HIS A 73 4.14 -4.13 -6.09
N LEU A 74 3.38 -4.42 -5.03
CA LEU A 74 2.36 -3.49 -4.50
C LEU A 74 3.01 -2.18 -4.03
N SER A 75 4.07 -2.27 -3.24
CA SER A 75 4.78 -1.10 -2.68
C SER A 75 5.36 -0.23 -3.79
N THR A 76 6.02 -0.84 -4.77
CA THR A 76 6.57 -0.11 -5.93
C THR A 76 5.48 0.54 -6.79
N LYS A 77 4.29 -0.05 -6.90
CA LYS A 77 3.13 0.60 -7.56
C LYS A 77 2.66 1.85 -6.81
N ILE A 78 2.55 1.78 -5.49
CA ILE A 78 2.17 2.93 -4.64
C ILE A 78 3.21 4.05 -4.77
N ARG A 79 4.50 3.73 -4.75
CA ARG A 79 5.57 4.70 -5.05
C ARG A 79 5.43 5.28 -6.44
N ASN A 80 5.30 4.45 -7.47
CA ASN A 80 5.23 4.91 -8.85
C ASN A 80 4.02 5.82 -9.09
N ARG A 81 2.93 5.60 -8.35
CA ARG A 81 1.77 6.49 -8.37
C ARG A 81 2.08 7.86 -7.76
N LEU A 82 2.80 7.93 -6.64
CA LEU A 82 3.30 9.19 -6.06
C LEU A 82 4.22 9.95 -7.04
N LEU A 83 5.07 9.23 -7.78
CA LEU A 83 6.01 9.81 -8.74
C LEU A 83 5.36 10.18 -10.09
N SER A 84 4.11 9.80 -10.32
CA SER A 84 3.43 10.02 -11.59
C SER A 84 2.73 11.37 -11.61
N GLN A 85 2.93 12.14 -12.68
CA GLN A 85 2.19 13.39 -12.93
C GLN A 85 0.82 13.14 -13.62
N SER A 86 0.43 11.88 -13.83
CA SER A 86 -0.75 11.54 -14.62
C SER A 86 -2.08 11.83 -13.92
N ALA A 87 -2.08 11.95 -12.59
CA ALA A 87 -3.28 12.27 -11.83
C ALA A 87 -2.92 12.87 -10.48
N SER A 88 -3.68 13.89 -10.08
CA SER A 88 -3.62 14.43 -8.72
C SER A 88 -4.25 13.43 -7.75
N MET A 89 -3.63 13.27 -6.58
CA MET A 89 -4.17 12.49 -5.48
C MET A 89 -4.34 13.38 -4.26
N PHE A 90 -5.41 13.15 -3.51
CA PHE A 90 -5.77 13.94 -2.34
C PHE A 90 -6.11 13.03 -1.17
N ILE A 91 -5.73 13.43 0.05
CA ILE A 91 -6.22 12.83 1.30
C ILE A 91 -6.82 13.98 2.11
N GLY A 92 -8.16 13.96 2.27
CA GLY A 92 -8.87 15.14 2.75
C GLY A 92 -8.59 16.34 1.84
N ASN A 93 -8.39 17.52 2.44
CA ASN A 93 -8.08 18.73 1.68
C ASN A 93 -6.60 18.84 1.27
N GLY A 94 -5.76 17.87 1.64
CA GLY A 94 -4.34 17.90 1.33
C GLY A 94 -4.01 17.18 0.03
N LYS A 95 -3.25 17.83 -0.84
CA LYS A 95 -2.68 17.23 -2.06
C LYS A 95 -1.48 16.37 -1.71
N ILE A 96 -1.45 15.14 -2.23
CA ILE A 96 -0.25 14.29 -2.18
C ILE A 96 0.69 14.76 -3.30
N SER A 97 1.91 15.15 -2.93
CA SER A 97 2.93 15.59 -3.89
C SER A 97 4.32 15.05 -3.58
N VAL A 98 5.02 14.64 -4.64
CA VAL A 98 6.46 14.31 -4.60
C VAL A 98 7.32 15.56 -4.37
N ASP A 99 6.82 16.75 -4.66
CA ASP A 99 7.53 18.02 -4.47
C ASP A 99 7.95 18.21 -3.00
N VAL A 100 7.12 17.73 -2.07
CA VAL A 100 7.42 17.68 -0.63
C VAL A 100 8.74 16.92 -0.35
N LEU A 101 9.00 15.83 -1.07
CA LEU A 101 10.26 15.08 -0.94
C LEU A 101 11.42 15.78 -1.65
N PHE A 102 11.18 16.45 -2.77
CA PHE A 102 12.20 17.26 -3.45
C PHE A 102 12.63 18.44 -2.58
N ASP A 103 11.70 19.13 -1.93
CA ASP A 103 11.96 20.22 -1.01
C ASP A 103 12.70 19.73 0.22
N LEU A 104 12.34 18.57 0.76
CA LEU A 104 13.09 17.95 1.85
C LEU A 104 14.57 17.71 1.46
N ILE A 105 14.80 17.09 0.29
CA ILE A 105 16.15 16.80 -0.23
C ILE A 105 16.96 18.09 -0.49
N LYS A 106 16.28 19.18 -0.87
CA LYS A 106 16.93 20.46 -1.20
C LYS A 106 17.25 21.29 0.05
N ASN A 107 16.35 21.28 1.02
CA ASN A 107 16.35 22.27 2.11
C ASN A 107 16.80 21.68 3.46
N GLN A 108 16.87 20.35 3.61
CA GLN A 108 17.36 19.69 4.81
C GLN A 108 18.62 18.86 4.55
N SER A 109 19.39 18.61 5.62
CA SER A 109 20.61 17.81 5.53
C SER A 109 20.30 16.35 5.28
N LYS A 110 21.00 15.73 4.33
CA LYS A 110 20.95 14.28 4.06
C LYS A 110 21.20 13.43 5.31
N LEU A 111 21.96 13.92 6.28
CA LEU A 111 22.21 13.19 7.52
C LEU A 111 20.95 12.99 8.37
N ILE A 112 19.92 13.82 8.17
CA ILE A 112 18.65 13.74 8.90
C ILE A 112 17.71 12.72 8.24
N HIS A 113 17.55 12.79 6.91
CA HIS A 113 16.53 12.03 6.20
C HIS A 113 17.07 10.89 5.31
N GLY A 114 18.39 10.83 5.07
CA GLY A 114 19.06 9.78 4.28
C GLY A 114 18.82 9.82 2.76
N LEU A 115 17.79 10.53 2.28
CA LEU A 115 17.41 10.60 0.85
C LEU A 115 18.45 11.29 -0.05
N VAL A 116 18.50 10.83 -1.30
CA VAL A 116 19.20 11.46 -2.42
C VAL A 116 18.23 11.62 -3.61
N LYS A 117 18.56 12.50 -4.55
CA LYS A 117 17.71 12.81 -5.72
C LYS A 117 17.30 11.57 -6.54
N THR A 118 18.14 10.55 -6.60
CA THR A 118 17.84 9.30 -7.32
C THR A 118 16.73 8.48 -6.66
N ASP A 119 16.51 8.62 -5.35
CA ASP A 119 15.49 7.86 -4.61
C ASP A 119 14.06 8.25 -5.03
N VAL A 120 13.87 9.50 -5.47
CA VAL A 120 12.59 10.05 -5.95
C VAL A 120 12.51 10.13 -7.48
N TYR A 121 13.44 9.49 -8.20
CA TYR A 121 13.51 9.58 -9.65
C TYR A 121 12.58 8.54 -10.33
N PRO A 122 11.67 8.96 -11.23
CA PRO A 122 10.62 8.10 -11.79
C PRO A 122 11.08 7.10 -12.86
N LYS A 123 12.33 7.18 -13.34
CA LYS A 123 12.81 6.27 -14.41
C LYS A 123 13.00 4.83 -13.92
N ASP A 124 13.38 4.65 -12.66
CA ASP A 124 13.59 3.32 -12.09
C ASP A 124 12.33 2.85 -11.33
N ARG A 125 11.38 2.32 -12.09
CA ARG A 125 10.05 1.91 -11.61
C ARG A 125 10.05 0.65 -10.74
N GLN A 126 11.13 -0.14 -10.77
CA GLN A 126 11.24 -1.40 -10.03
C GLN A 126 12.12 -1.25 -8.77
N ASN A 127 12.65 -0.07 -8.49
CA ASN A 127 13.53 0.17 -7.35
C ASN A 127 12.80 0.08 -6.01
N PHE A 128 12.78 -1.12 -5.44
CA PHE A 128 12.21 -1.33 -4.11
C PHE A 128 13.04 -0.66 -3.02
N SER A 129 14.37 -0.63 -3.13
CA SER A 129 15.22 0.03 -2.13
C SER A 129 14.83 1.50 -1.94
N SER A 130 14.64 2.23 -3.05
CA SER A 130 14.18 3.61 -3.03
C SER A 130 12.75 3.73 -2.50
N CYS A 131 11.88 2.76 -2.83
CA CYS A 131 10.52 2.67 -2.33
C CYS A 131 10.46 2.54 -0.80
N ALA A 132 11.25 1.64 -0.22
CA ALA A 132 11.34 1.51 1.22
C ALA A 132 11.91 2.78 1.86
N LYS A 133 12.96 3.33 1.25
CA LYS A 133 13.71 4.47 1.78
C LYS A 133 12.89 5.76 1.90
N ILE A 134 12.01 6.07 0.94
CA ILE A 134 11.15 7.28 1.02
C ILE A 134 10.10 7.23 2.14
N SER A 135 9.88 6.06 2.74
CA SER A 135 8.88 5.83 3.78
C SER A 135 9.49 5.55 5.16
N THR A 136 10.80 5.74 5.32
CA THR A 136 11.48 5.49 6.60
C THR A 136 11.05 6.49 7.67
N ASP A 137 11.21 6.07 8.92
CA ASP A 137 10.83 6.88 10.09
C ASP A 137 11.63 8.19 10.15
N ASP A 138 12.89 8.19 9.69
CA ASP A 138 13.73 9.39 9.55
C ASP A 138 13.12 10.40 8.56
N VAL A 139 12.66 9.93 7.39
CA VAL A 139 12.02 10.80 6.38
C VAL A 139 10.70 11.34 6.91
N LEU A 140 9.87 10.48 7.50
CA LEU A 140 8.59 10.88 8.08
C LEU A 140 8.78 11.91 9.20
N SER A 141 9.80 11.73 10.04
CA SER A 141 10.15 12.66 11.11
C SER A 141 10.63 14.00 10.56
N ALA A 142 11.45 13.98 9.51
CA ALA A 142 11.95 15.19 8.86
C ALA A 142 10.85 16.00 8.17
N LEU A 143 9.77 15.33 7.72
CA LEU A 143 8.59 15.95 7.12
C LEU A 143 7.63 16.60 8.11
N ASN A 144 7.69 16.28 9.42
CA ASN A 144 6.79 16.87 10.42
C ASN A 144 6.85 18.41 10.44
N ASN A 145 7.99 18.99 10.04
CA ASN A 145 8.22 20.44 10.02
C ASN A 145 7.97 21.07 8.64
N ALA A 146 7.60 20.28 7.61
CA ALA A 146 7.36 20.78 6.27
C ALA A 146 5.91 21.26 6.11
N SER A 147 5.73 22.49 5.60
CA SER A 147 4.41 23.02 5.23
C SER A 147 3.73 22.17 4.16
N ASP A 148 2.40 22.05 4.23
CA ASP A 148 1.55 21.30 3.26
C ASP A 148 2.00 19.84 2.99
N SER A 149 2.73 19.24 3.92
CA SER A 149 3.24 17.88 3.77
C SER A 149 2.32 16.80 4.32
N TYR A 150 1.26 17.16 5.05
CA TYR A 150 0.46 16.23 5.84
C TYR A 150 -0.13 15.07 5.01
N ALA A 151 -0.75 15.36 3.87
CA ALA A 151 -1.31 14.32 3.00
C ALA A 151 -0.22 13.38 2.45
N THR A 152 0.91 13.93 2.03
CA THR A 152 2.08 13.13 1.61
C THR A 152 2.61 12.28 2.77
N GLN A 153 2.68 12.81 3.99
CA GLN A 153 3.10 12.05 5.17
C GLN A 153 2.15 10.87 5.46
N VAL A 154 0.83 11.08 5.40
CA VAL A 154 -0.15 9.99 5.58
C VAL A 154 0.04 8.93 4.49
N TYR A 155 0.24 9.34 3.23
CA TYR A 155 0.50 8.43 2.13
C TYR A 155 1.80 7.61 2.31
N LEU A 156 2.87 8.24 2.79
CA LEU A 156 4.14 7.57 3.09
C LEU A 156 4.04 6.64 4.31
N ARG A 157 3.25 7.00 5.33
CA ARG A 157 2.94 6.13 6.49
C ARG A 157 2.13 4.90 6.07
N LEU A 158 1.23 5.05 5.12
CA LEU A 158 0.50 3.92 4.51
C LEU A 158 1.48 2.98 3.80
N LEU A 159 2.39 3.53 2.97
CA LEU A 159 3.44 2.74 2.30
C LEU A 159 4.34 2.03 3.32
N ARG A 160 4.78 2.72 4.38
CA ARG A 160 5.59 2.14 5.46
C ARG A 160 4.88 0.99 6.15
N SER A 161 3.58 1.15 6.44
CA SER A 161 2.77 0.11 7.06
C SER A 161 2.64 -1.13 6.17
N ILE A 162 2.49 -0.97 4.85
CA ILE A 162 2.49 -2.09 3.90
C ILE A 162 3.83 -2.84 3.94
N ILE A 163 4.96 -2.12 3.95
CA ILE A 163 6.28 -2.73 4.00
C ILE A 163 6.48 -3.52 5.31
N LEU A 164 6.13 -2.92 6.46
CA LEU A 164 6.26 -3.56 7.76
C LEU A 164 5.34 -4.79 7.90
N ALA A 165 4.11 -4.69 7.40
CA ALA A 165 3.17 -5.80 7.44
C ALA A 165 3.62 -7.00 6.59
N TYR A 166 4.06 -6.75 5.35
CA TYR A 166 4.11 -7.78 4.33
C TYR A 166 5.50 -8.08 3.75
N ILE A 167 6.52 -7.27 4.03
CA ILE A 167 7.85 -7.41 3.40
C ILE A 167 8.95 -7.57 4.44
N GLU A 168 8.97 -6.68 5.43
CA GLU A 168 10.01 -6.66 6.46
C GLU A 168 9.94 -7.96 7.27
N GLN A 169 11.00 -8.78 7.25
CA GLN A 169 10.99 -10.09 7.91
C GLN A 169 11.14 -9.99 9.43
N SER A 170 11.80 -8.93 9.89
CA SER A 170 12.06 -8.67 11.30
C SER A 170 10.83 -8.22 12.09
N THR A 171 9.73 -7.83 11.42
CA THR A 171 8.51 -7.36 12.09
C THR A 171 7.80 -8.49 12.83
N SER A 172 7.46 -8.23 14.10
CA SER A 172 6.75 -9.16 14.97
C SER A 172 5.35 -9.47 14.43
N ILE A 173 4.78 -10.63 14.80
CA ILE A 173 3.44 -11.03 14.35
C ILE A 173 2.38 -10.00 14.75
N ILE A 174 2.44 -9.47 15.98
CA ILE A 174 1.49 -8.47 16.48
C ILE A 174 1.61 -7.17 15.67
N ASP A 175 2.82 -6.70 15.42
CA ASP A 175 3.03 -5.48 14.63
C ASP A 175 2.57 -5.66 13.18
N ARG A 176 2.77 -6.86 12.60
CA ARG A 176 2.25 -7.17 11.26
C ARG A 176 0.73 -7.06 11.20
N ILE A 177 0.03 -7.60 12.20
CA ILE A 177 -1.43 -7.51 12.28
C ILE A 177 -1.85 -6.06 12.41
N TYR A 178 -1.21 -5.30 13.29
CA TYR A 178 -1.45 -3.87 13.47
C TYR A 178 -1.26 -3.09 12.15
N HIS A 179 -0.12 -3.25 11.50
CA HIS A 179 0.19 -2.56 10.24
C HIS A 179 -0.70 -3.00 9.07
N SER A 180 -1.08 -4.27 9.02
CA SER A 180 -2.07 -4.78 8.06
C SER A 180 -3.42 -4.10 8.27
N TRP A 181 -3.87 -4.02 9.53
CA TRP A 181 -5.18 -3.48 9.87
C TRP A 181 -5.26 -1.98 9.63
N ILE A 182 -4.25 -1.21 10.04
CA ILE A 182 -4.20 0.24 9.80
C ILE A 182 -4.16 0.57 8.31
N THR A 183 -3.44 -0.22 7.51
CA THR A 183 -3.39 -0.09 6.05
C THR A 183 -4.79 -0.22 5.45
N VAL A 184 -5.50 -1.29 5.81
CA VAL A 184 -6.87 -1.55 5.34
C VAL A 184 -7.83 -0.45 5.80
N PHE A 185 -7.72 -0.02 7.06
CA PHE A 185 -8.57 1.02 7.63
C PHE A 185 -8.39 2.36 6.90
N ILE A 186 -7.17 2.82 6.70
CA ILE A 186 -6.86 4.06 5.97
C ILE A 186 -7.38 3.98 4.54
N CYS A 187 -7.14 2.88 3.82
CA CYS A 187 -7.63 2.70 2.45
C CYS A 187 -9.16 2.79 2.36
N ARG A 188 -9.90 2.26 3.35
CA ARG A 188 -11.37 2.35 3.38
C ARG A 188 -11.86 3.74 3.68
N LEU A 189 -11.29 4.42 4.67
CA LEU A 189 -11.64 5.80 4.97
C LEU A 189 -11.38 6.70 3.76
N TRP A 190 -10.24 6.51 3.12
CA TRP A 190 -9.87 7.27 1.94
C TRP A 190 -10.85 7.01 0.78
N TRP A 191 -11.21 5.74 0.54
CA TRP A 191 -12.21 5.40 -0.46
C TRP A 191 -13.58 6.03 -0.18
N THR A 192 -14.08 5.89 1.05
CA THR A 192 -15.36 6.48 1.44
C THR A 192 -15.34 8.00 1.24
N TRP A 193 -14.25 8.67 1.61
CA TRP A 193 -14.10 10.10 1.40
C TRP A 193 -14.16 10.49 -0.08
N LEU A 194 -13.47 9.75 -0.95
CA LEU A 194 -13.52 9.97 -2.42
C LEU A 194 -14.91 9.76 -3.02
N GLN A 195 -15.75 8.89 -2.42
CA GLN A 195 -17.12 8.68 -2.89
C GLN A 195 -18.08 9.80 -2.47
N LEU A 196 -17.78 10.46 -1.34
CA LEU A 196 -18.63 11.50 -0.78
C LEU A 196 -18.22 12.91 -1.22
N THR A 197 -17.04 13.06 -1.81
CA THR A 197 -16.44 14.35 -2.12
C THR A 197 -16.25 14.47 -3.62
N ASP A 198 -16.69 15.58 -4.21
CA ASP A 198 -16.38 15.90 -5.60
C ASP A 198 -14.95 16.43 -5.69
N VAL A 199 -14.00 15.53 -6.01
CA VAL A 199 -12.57 15.84 -6.00
C VAL A 199 -12.20 16.90 -7.05
N GLU A 200 -13.05 17.09 -8.08
CA GLU A 200 -12.87 18.12 -9.10
C GLU A 200 -13.00 19.53 -8.50
N GLU A 201 -13.90 19.75 -7.52
CA GLU A 201 -14.08 21.05 -6.86
C GLU A 201 -12.85 21.44 -6.02
N ILE A 202 -12.21 20.49 -5.34
CA ILE A 202 -11.01 20.73 -4.52
C ILE A 202 -9.82 21.18 -5.38
N SER A 203 -9.77 20.74 -6.64
CA SER A 203 -8.69 21.12 -7.56
C SER A 203 -8.76 22.56 -8.04
N THR A 204 -9.91 23.24 -7.85
CA THR A 204 -10.16 24.61 -8.31
C THR A 204 -9.97 25.70 -7.25
N GLU A 205 -9.76 25.34 -5.98
CA GLU A 205 -9.58 26.31 -4.88
C GLU A 205 -8.12 26.71 -4.61
N TYR A 206 -7.15 26.28 -5.43
CA TYR A 206 -5.71 26.56 -5.26
C TYR A 206 -5.05 27.17 -6.50
#